data_AF-A0A1F8SC30-F1
#
_entry.id   AF-A0A1F8SC30-F1
#
_cell.length_a   1.000
_cell.length_b   1.000
_cell.length_c   1.000
_cell.angle_alpha   90.00
_cell.angle_beta   90.00
_cell.angle_gamma   90.00
#
_symmetry.space_group_name_H-M   'P 1'
#
loop_
_entity.id
_entity.type
_entity.pdbx_description
1 polymer ?
#
loop_
_entity_poly.entity_id
_entity_poly.type
_entity_poly.pdbx_seq_one_letter_code
_entity_poly.pdbx_strand_id
1 'polypeptide(L)'
;MALTRTNLTLPEELLRQVDEIAGPRGRSRYVADAVAQRVKRDRLRKAIEDSYGSLVPKGGRPMTREEVSALIEELRSEETD
;
A
#
# COMPACT_ATOMS: atom_id res chain seq x y z
N MET A 1 -11.75 -7.40 -14.91
CA MET A 1 -11.29 -6.00 -14.94
C MET A 1 -11.19 -5.56 -16.39
N ALA A 2 -11.65 -4.35 -16.72
CA ALA A 2 -11.45 -3.78 -18.05
C ALA A 2 -9.98 -3.31 -18.20
N LEU A 3 -9.38 -3.56 -19.36
CA LEU A 3 -8.03 -3.09 -19.67
C LEU A 3 -8.10 -1.72 -20.34
N THR A 4 -7.29 -0.77 -19.87
CA THR A 4 -7.10 0.54 -20.51
C THR A 4 -5.70 0.59 -21.10
N ARG A 5 -5.59 1.03 -22.36
CA ARG A 5 -4.29 1.20 -23.02
C ARG A 5 -3.67 2.53 -22.59
N THR A 6 -2.43 2.46 -22.10
CA THR A 6 -1.62 3.62 -21.74
C THR A 6 -0.23 3.45 -22.36
N ASN A 7 0.31 4.52 -22.97
CA ASN A 7 1.69 4.51 -23.47
C ASN A 7 2.64 4.96 -22.36
N LEU A 8 3.68 4.17 -22.09
CA LEU A 8 4.70 4.44 -21.09
C LEU A 8 6.07 4.33 -21.75
N THR A 9 6.93 5.32 -21.50
CA THR A 9 8.34 5.26 -21.92
C THR A 9 9.16 4.67 -20.78
N LEU A 10 9.95 3.65 -21.09
CA LEU A 10 10.85 2.98 -20.15
C LEU A 10 12.29 3.08 -20.66
N PRO A 11 13.29 3.11 -19.76
CA PRO A 11 14.68 2.97 -20.17
C PRO A 11 14.89 1.69 -20.99
N GLU A 12 15.65 1.78 -22.06
CA GLU A 12 15.90 0.64 -22.97
C GLU A 12 16.46 -0.56 -22.22
N GLU A 13 17.44 -0.33 -21.34
CA GLU A 13 18.05 -1.36 -20.52
C GLU A 13 17.02 -2.12 -19.67
N LEU A 14 16.09 -1.39 -19.05
CA LEU A 14 15.05 -1.99 -18.23
C LEU A 14 14.09 -2.81 -19.10
N LEU A 15 13.75 -2.32 -20.29
CA LEU A 15 12.88 -3.05 -21.20
C LEU A 15 13.53 -4.38 -21.65
N ARG A 16 14.85 -4.39 -21.92
CA ARG A 16 15.58 -5.62 -22.22
C ARG A 16 15.52 -6.63 -21.07
N GLN A 17 15.73 -6.17 -19.84
CA GLN A 17 15.63 -7.05 -18.65
C GLN A 17 14.23 -7.64 -18.50
N VAL A 18 13.18 -6.84 -18.76
CA VAL A 18 11.80 -7.33 -18.77
C VAL A 18 11.61 -8.38 -19.88
N ASP A 19 12.20 -8.19 -21.05
CA ASP A 19 12.13 -9.16 -22.14
C ASP A 19 12.82 -10.48 -21.84
N GLU A 20 13.96 -10.44 -21.17
CA GLU A 20 14.68 -11.65 -20.76
C GLU A 20 13.85 -12.50 -19.80
N ILE A 21 13.07 -11.86 -18.92
CA ILE A 21 12.26 -12.55 -17.89
C ILE A 21 10.89 -12.95 -18.44
N ALA A 22 10.18 -12.02 -19.08
CA ALA A 22 8.77 -12.18 -19.46
C ALA A 22 8.58 -12.54 -20.93
N GLY A 23 9.62 -12.42 -21.75
CA GLY A 23 9.56 -12.48 -23.20
C GLY A 23 8.92 -11.23 -23.84
N PRO A 24 9.11 -11.04 -25.15
CA PRO A 24 8.66 -9.83 -25.87
C PRO A 24 7.14 -9.63 -25.86
N ARG A 25 6.35 -10.70 -25.67
CA ARG A 25 4.88 -10.65 -25.57
C ARG A 25 4.36 -10.57 -24.14
N GLY A 26 5.22 -10.74 -23.13
CA GLY A 26 4.86 -10.76 -21.71
C GLY A 26 4.97 -9.41 -20.99
N ARG A 27 5.52 -8.39 -21.66
CA ARG A 27 5.81 -7.06 -21.09
C ARG A 27 4.63 -6.45 -20.34
N SER A 28 3.45 -6.37 -20.97
CA SER A 28 2.29 -5.71 -20.36
C SER A 28 1.85 -6.40 -19.06
N ARG A 29 1.88 -7.73 -19.03
CA ARG A 29 1.56 -8.49 -17.82
C ARG A 29 2.61 -8.25 -16.73
N TYR A 30 3.88 -8.36 -17.09
CA TYR A 30 4.99 -8.13 -16.15
C TYR A 30 4.91 -6.74 -15.52
N VAL A 31 4.72 -5.69 -16.33
CA VAL A 31 4.59 -4.32 -15.85
C VAL A 31 3.35 -4.15 -14.98
N ALA A 32 2.20 -4.70 -15.38
CA ALA A 32 0.98 -4.62 -14.58
C ALA A 32 1.16 -5.25 -13.19
N ASP A 33 1.75 -6.45 -13.12
CA ASP A 33 1.99 -7.16 -11.87
C ASP A 33 2.98 -6.41 -10.96
N ALA A 34 4.09 -5.92 -11.53
CA ALA A 34 5.09 -5.15 -10.81
C ALA A 34 4.52 -3.83 -10.26
N VAL A 35 3.73 -3.10 -11.07
CA VAL A 35 3.07 -1.86 -10.65
C VAL A 35 2.03 -2.13 -9.58
N ALA A 36 1.21 -3.19 -9.73
CA ALA A 36 0.22 -3.57 -8.71
C ALA A 36 0.89 -3.89 -7.36
N GLN A 37 2.00 -4.64 -7.38
CA GLN A 37 2.78 -4.92 -6.20
C GLN A 37 3.34 -3.64 -5.57
N ARG A 38 3.88 -2.73 -6.39
CA ARG A 38 4.44 -1.46 -5.90
C ARG A 38 3.38 -0.56 -5.28
N VAL A 39 2.23 -0.39 -5.95
CA VAL A 39 1.09 0.38 -5.44
C VAL A 39 0.62 -0.16 -4.09
N LYS A 40 0.53 -1.49 -3.93
CA LYS A 40 0.17 -2.10 -2.65
C LYS A 40 1.15 -1.73 -1.54
N ARG A 41 2.45 -1.79 -1.82
CA ARG A 41 3.50 -1.44 -0.85
C ARG A 41 3.49 0.04 -0.50
N ASP A 42 3.25 0.91 -1.48
CA ASP A 42 3.21 2.35 -1.27
C ASP A 42 1.97 2.76 -0.45
N ARG A 43 0.81 2.11 -0.67
CA ARG A 43 -0.37 2.26 0.20
C ARG A 43 -0.10 1.83 1.64
N LEU A 44 0.57 0.70 1.84
CA LEU A 44 0.93 0.24 3.18
C LEU A 44 1.89 1.22 3.86
N ARG A 45 2.92 1.70 3.14
CA ARG A 45 3.85 2.69 3.68
C ARG A 45 3.10 3.95 4.13
N LYS A 46 2.23 4.47 3.28
CA LYS A 46 1.40 5.64 3.61
C LYS A 46 0.54 5.40 4.85
N ALA A 47 -0.11 4.24 4.97
CA ALA A 47 -0.90 3.90 6.15
C ALA A 47 -0.04 3.85 7.44
N ILE A 48 1.19 3.36 7.37
CA ILE A 48 2.12 3.34 8.51
C ILE A 48 2.54 4.77 8.90
N GLU A 49 2.86 5.61 7.92
CA GLU A 49 3.23 7.02 8.16
C GLU A 49 2.05 7.80 8.75
N ASP A 50 0.86 7.66 8.16
CA ASP A 50 -0.35 8.35 8.59
C ASP A 50 -0.83 7.88 9.99
N SER A 51 -0.53 6.63 10.37
CA SER A 51 -0.85 6.08 11.71
C SER A 51 0.29 6.21 12.71
N TYR A 52 1.43 6.78 12.33
CA TYR A 52 2.55 6.94 13.26
C TYR A 52 2.14 7.82 14.44
N GLY A 53 2.27 7.29 15.65
CA GLY A 53 1.87 7.99 16.87
C GLY A 53 0.36 8.05 17.10
N SER A 54 -0.47 7.34 16.32
CA SER A 54 -1.93 7.31 16.52
C SER A 54 -2.34 6.74 17.89
N LEU A 55 -1.48 5.92 18.50
CA LEU A 55 -1.64 5.38 19.85
C LEU A 55 -0.83 6.15 20.90
N VAL A 56 -0.41 7.37 20.57
CA VAL A 56 0.24 8.29 21.51
C VAL A 56 -0.69 9.49 21.66
N PRO A 57 -1.45 9.59 22.78
CA PRO A 57 -2.28 10.74 23.06
C PRO A 57 -1.45 12.03 23.07
N LYS A 58 -2.07 13.16 22.78
CA LYS A 58 -1.38 14.46 22.76
C LYS A 58 -0.62 14.71 24.07
N GLY A 59 0.70 14.89 23.96
CA GLY A 59 1.59 15.17 25.10
C GLY A 59 1.96 13.96 25.97
N GLY A 60 1.61 12.74 25.55
CA GLY A 60 1.71 11.54 26.38
C GLY A 60 2.72 10.49 25.92
N ARG A 61 2.68 9.34 26.60
CA ARG A 61 3.40 8.11 26.25
C ARG A 61 2.53 7.23 25.32
N PRO A 62 3.13 6.24 24.64
CA PRO A 62 2.35 5.19 23.98
C PRO A 62 1.36 4.53 24.95
N MET A 63 0.14 4.30 24.48
CA MET A 63 -0.91 3.61 25.23
C MET A 63 -0.49 2.17 25.58
N THR A 64 -0.92 1.68 26.75
CA THR A 64 -0.82 0.25 27.09
C THR A 64 -1.85 -0.55 26.30
N ARG A 65 -1.71 -1.88 26.34
CA ARG A 65 -2.65 -2.79 25.70
C ARG A 65 -4.08 -2.60 26.22
N GLU A 66 -4.23 -2.42 27.53
CA GLU A 66 -5.51 -2.23 28.21
C GLU A 66 -6.17 -0.91 27.81
N GLU A 67 -5.37 0.16 27.75
CA GLU A 67 -5.82 1.49 27.30
C GLU A 67 -6.30 1.44 25.83
N VAL A 68 -5.60 0.70 24.96
CA VAL A 68 -6.02 0.48 23.57
C VAL A 68 -7.31 -0.34 23.49
N SER A 69 -7.45 -1.40 24.30
CA SER A 69 -8.67 -2.20 24.32
C SER A 69 -9.89 -1.38 24.74
N ALA A 70 -9.77 -0.53 25.76
CA ALA A 70 -10.86 0.35 26.18
C ALA A 70 -11.26 1.35 25.08
N LEU A 71 -10.28 1.97 24.42
CA LEU A 71 -10.52 2.88 23.29
C LEU A 71 -11.26 2.19 22.13
N ILE A 72 -10.91 0.94 21.82
CA ILE A 72 -11.57 0.19 20.74
C ILE A 72 -13.05 -0.10 21.08
N GLU A 73 -13.34 -0.46 22.33
CA GLU A 73 -14.73 -0.70 22.77
C GLU A 73 -15.57 0.59 22.72
N GLU A 74 -15.00 1.72 23.16
CA GLU A 74 -15.63 3.03 23.06
C GLU A 74 -15.99 3.38 21.60
N LEU A 75 -15.01 3.32 20.69
CA LEU A 75 -15.21 3.61 19.26
C LEU A 75 -16.28 2.72 18.61
N ARG A 76 -16.36 1.45 19.00
CA ARG A 76 -17.39 0.53 18.48
C ARG A 76 -18.78 0.81 19.04
N SER A 77 -18.85 1.29 20.28
CA SER A 77 -20.12 1.67 20.90
C SER A 77 -20.72 2.93 20.28
N GLU A 78 -19.89 3.85 19.80
CA GLU A 78 -20.33 5.09 19.12
C GLU A 78 -20.89 4.86 17.70
N GLU A 79 -20.49 3.79 17.01
CA GLU A 79 -21.00 3.44 15.67
C GLU A 79 -22.38 2.74 15.67
N THR A 80 -22.92 2.38 16.84
CA THR A 80 -24.16 1.58 16.95
C THR A 80 -25.45 2.42 17.08
N ASP A 81 -25.39 3.75 16.95
CA ASP A 81 -26.54 4.67 16.92
C ASP A 81 -26.90 5.17 15.50
#